data_AF-A0A7U9R587-F1
#
_entry.id   AF-A0A7U9R587-F1
#
_cell.length_a   1.000
_cell.length_b   1.000
_cell.length_c   1.000
_cell.angle_alpha   90.00
_cell.angle_beta   90.00
_cell.angle_gamma   90.00
#
_symmetry.space_group_name_H-M   'P 1'
#
loop_
_entity.id
_entity.type
_entity.pdbx_description
1 polymer ?
#
loop_
_entity_poly.entity_id
_entity_poly.type
_entity_poly.pdbx_seq_one_letter_code
_entity_poly.pdbx_strand_id
1 'polypeptide(L)'
;MTAYVNYALDGYKVKASRFLLKDDLEQTLPECVEDILREEWVVEFGFVEGNVRLRVDDIIYIETSKHKNVFYTAGETYSIYKKMDELEAELAGMGFVRIHQSFLINMRYIGKLGSYVMVLTTGKEISVPKFRYPEVKRQYTLFKGAE
;
A
#
# COMPACT_ATOMS: atom_id res chain seq x y z
N MET A 1 30.16 -17.05 4.58
CA MET A 1 29.54 -16.82 3.26
C MET A 1 28.04 -16.83 3.50
N THR A 2 27.44 -15.67 3.75
CA THR A 2 26.04 -15.55 4.19
C THR A 2 25.13 -15.62 2.97
N ALA A 3 24.35 -16.69 2.90
CA ALA A 3 23.39 -16.92 1.82
C ALA A 3 22.23 -15.93 1.95
N TYR A 4 22.13 -14.98 1.02
CA TYR A 4 20.93 -14.17 0.84
C TYR A 4 19.89 -15.04 0.15
N VAL A 5 18.94 -15.53 0.93
CA VAL A 5 17.71 -16.13 0.42
C VAL A 5 16.88 -14.98 -0.16
N ASN A 6 16.78 -14.92 -1.48
CA ASN A 6 15.77 -14.12 -2.18
C ASN A 6 14.40 -14.66 -1.77
N TYR A 7 13.76 -14.02 -0.79
CA TYR A 7 12.35 -14.23 -0.53
C TYR A 7 11.57 -13.58 -1.68
N ALA A 8 11.17 -14.40 -2.64
CA ALA A 8 10.13 -14.05 -3.59
C ALA A 8 8.83 -13.91 -2.80
N LEU A 9 8.38 -12.67 -2.65
CA LEU A 9 7.10 -12.32 -2.04
C LEU A 9 6.01 -12.52 -3.10
N ASP A 10 5.49 -13.74 -3.18
CA ASP A 10 4.24 -13.98 -3.92
C ASP A 10 3.11 -13.31 -3.12
N GLY A 11 2.65 -12.14 -3.57
CA GLY A 11 1.44 -11.53 -3.04
C GLY A 11 0.26 -12.44 -3.32
N TYR A 12 -0.25 -13.13 -2.30
CA TYR A 12 -1.39 -14.02 -2.47
C TYR A 12 -2.68 -13.21 -2.43
N LYS A 13 -3.47 -13.33 -3.49
CA LYS A 13 -4.81 -12.76 -3.60
C LYS A 13 -5.78 -13.63 -2.79
N VAL A 14 -6.25 -13.16 -1.64
CA VAL A 14 -7.21 -13.91 -0.83
C VAL A 14 -8.61 -13.44 -1.20
N LYS A 15 -9.46 -14.38 -1.68
CA LYS A 15 -10.90 -14.16 -1.76
C LYS A 15 -11.49 -14.30 -0.36
N ALA A 16 -11.73 -13.17 0.30
CA ALA A 16 -12.51 -13.12 1.54
C ALA A 16 -14.02 -13.28 1.24
N SER A 17 -14.43 -14.46 0.75
CA SER A 17 -15.85 -14.79 0.61
C SER A 17 -16.13 -16.20 1.13
N ARG A 18 -15.87 -16.41 2.42
CA ARG A 18 -16.37 -17.59 3.14
C ARG A 18 -16.87 -17.13 4.51
N PHE A 19 -18.15 -17.38 4.76
CA PHE A 19 -18.94 -17.10 5.96
C PHE A 19 -19.62 -15.72 6.04
N LEU A 20 -20.55 -15.45 5.12
CA LEU A 20 -21.76 -14.74 5.51
C LEU A 20 -22.83 -15.79 5.81
N LEU A 21 -23.02 -16.05 7.11
CA LEU A 21 -24.25 -16.69 7.58
C LEU A 21 -25.40 -15.79 7.13
N LYS A 22 -26.20 -16.30 6.20
CA LYS A 22 -27.47 -15.72 5.79
C LYS A 22 -28.39 -15.74 7.01
N ASP A 23 -28.54 -14.62 7.73
CA ASP A 23 -29.78 -14.38 8.49
C ASP A 23 -30.00 -12.93 8.98
N ASP A 24 -29.16 -11.94 8.66
CA ASP A 24 -29.43 -10.57 9.17
C ASP A 24 -28.99 -9.45 8.20
N LEU A 25 -29.55 -9.48 7.00
CA LEU A 25 -29.07 -8.71 5.84
C LEU A 25 -30.01 -7.58 5.40
N GLU A 26 -30.84 -7.03 6.29
CA GLU A 26 -31.86 -6.06 5.86
C GLU A 26 -31.77 -4.63 6.43
N GLN A 27 -30.81 -4.27 7.30
CA GLN A 27 -30.83 -2.89 7.86
C GLN A 27 -29.50 -2.11 7.89
N THR A 28 -28.36 -2.64 7.43
CA THR A 28 -27.06 -1.92 7.60
C THR A 28 -26.06 -2.09 6.45
N LEU A 29 -26.50 -2.21 5.19
CA LEU A 29 -25.62 -2.67 4.09
C LEU A 29 -25.66 -1.79 2.83
N PRO A 30 -25.05 -0.59 2.88
CA PRO A 30 -24.34 -0.09 1.70
C PRO A 30 -22.82 -0.02 1.92
N GLU A 31 -22.36 0.47 3.08
CA GLU A 31 -20.94 0.78 3.29
C GLU A 31 -20.10 -0.47 3.65
N CYS A 32 -20.69 -1.45 4.35
CA CYS A 32 -19.95 -2.66 4.74
C CYS A 32 -19.89 -3.73 3.64
N VAL A 33 -20.77 -3.70 2.64
CA VAL A 33 -20.78 -4.71 1.56
C VAL A 33 -19.62 -4.51 0.60
N GLU A 34 -19.27 -3.25 0.31
CA GLU A 34 -18.17 -2.93 -0.60
C GLU A 34 -16.81 -3.41 -0.06
N ASP A 35 -16.58 -3.31 1.25
CA ASP A 35 -15.36 -3.82 1.87
C ASP A 35 -15.31 -5.36 1.89
N ILE A 36 -16.45 -6.05 2.01
CA ILE A 36 -16.52 -7.52 1.99
C ILE A 36 -16.28 -8.08 0.57
N LEU A 37 -16.58 -7.31 -0.49
CA LEU A 37 -16.42 -7.74 -1.88
C LEU A 37 -15.04 -7.41 -2.47
N ARG A 38 -14.21 -6.62 -1.78
CA ARG A 38 -12.86 -6.25 -2.25
C ARG A 38 -11.89 -7.40 -2.02
N GLU A 39 -11.10 -7.69 -3.06
CA GLU A 39 -10.07 -8.73 -3.00
C GLU A 39 -8.94 -8.28 -2.06
N GLU A 40 -8.72 -9.02 -0.98
CA GLU A 40 -7.74 -8.65 0.04
C GLU A 40 -6.36 -9.19 -0.35
N TRP A 41 -5.45 -8.28 -0.67
CA TRP A 41 -4.04 -8.60 -0.85
C TRP A 41 -3.35 -8.66 0.51
N VAL A 42 -2.77 -9.83 0.83
CA VAL A 42 -1.96 -10.02 2.03
C VAL A 42 -0.54 -10.38 1.61
N VAL A 43 0.42 -9.66 2.16
CA VAL A 43 1.85 -9.77 1.88
C VAL A 43 2.60 -10.06 3.17
N GLU A 44 3.60 -10.94 3.13
CA GLU A 44 4.43 -11.31 4.29
C GLU A 44 5.85 -10.78 4.15
N PHE A 45 6.22 -9.84 5.02
CA PHE A 45 7.56 -9.28 5.03
C PHE A 45 8.33 -9.72 6.28
N GLY A 46 9.62 -10.04 6.10
CA GLY A 46 10.56 -10.19 7.20
C GLY A 46 11.05 -8.82 7.68
N PHE A 47 10.34 -8.23 8.64
CA PHE A 47 10.73 -6.98 9.27
C PHE A 47 11.76 -7.20 10.38
N VAL A 48 12.34 -6.10 10.88
CA VAL A 48 13.20 -6.10 12.07
C VAL A 48 12.43 -6.62 13.29
N GLU A 49 11.13 -6.35 13.33
CA GLU A 49 10.21 -6.81 14.37
C GLU A 49 9.83 -8.31 14.23
N GLY A 50 10.21 -8.96 13.13
CA GLY A 50 9.88 -10.35 12.79
C GLY A 50 9.11 -10.47 11.48
N ASN A 51 8.70 -11.69 11.14
CA ASN A 51 7.84 -11.91 9.98
C ASN A 51 6.42 -11.44 10.30
N VAL A 52 5.91 -10.47 9.54
CA VAL A 52 4.57 -9.91 9.73
C VAL A 52 3.81 -10.02 8.41
N ARG A 53 2.59 -10.55 8.50
CA ARG A 53 1.62 -10.54 7.41
C ARG A 53 0.81 -9.26 7.50
N LEU A 54 0.87 -8.44 6.45
CA LEU A 54 0.16 -7.17 6.36
C LEU A 54 -0.86 -7.23 5.23
N ARG A 55 -2.05 -6.70 5.49
CA ARG A 55 -2.96 -6.35 4.39
C ARG A 55 -2.37 -5.15 3.67
N VAL A 56 -2.33 -5.20 2.35
CA VAL A 56 -1.86 -4.07 1.53
C VAL A 56 -2.65 -2.80 1.85
N ASP A 57 -3.95 -2.96 2.07
CA ASP A 57 -4.84 -1.85 2.39
C ASP A 57 -4.51 -1.17 3.72
N ASP A 58 -3.86 -1.85 4.65
CA ASP A 58 -3.45 -1.26 5.93
C ASP A 58 -2.18 -0.41 5.78
N ILE A 59 -1.43 -0.56 4.69
CA ILE A 59 -0.19 0.18 4.42
C ILE A 59 -0.54 1.52 3.78
N ILE A 60 -0.25 2.62 4.49
CA ILE A 60 -0.51 4.00 4.04
C ILE A 60 0.58 4.45 3.07
N TYR A 61 1.84 4.32 3.49
CA TYR A 61 3.00 4.63 2.66
C TYR A 61 4.26 3.96 3.21
N ILE A 62 5.29 3.91 2.38
CA ILE A 62 6.62 3.45 2.75
C ILE A 62 7.60 4.60 2.53
N GLU A 63 8.45 4.84 3.53
CA GLU A 63 9.47 5.88 3.50
C GLU A 63 10.85 5.32 3.86
N THR A 64 11.86 5.73 3.10
CA THR A 64 13.25 5.44 3.45
C THR A 64 13.70 6.37 4.59
N SER A 65 14.07 5.79 5.73
CA SER A 65 14.57 6.49 6.91
C SER A 65 15.76 5.74 7.50
N LYS A 66 16.88 6.44 7.77
CA LYS A 66 18.10 5.86 8.38
C LYS A 66 18.55 4.52 7.76
N HIS A 67 18.64 4.46 6.43
CA HIS A 67 19.06 3.28 5.65
C HIS A 67 18.12 2.05 5.70
N LYS A 68 16.91 2.21 6.23
CA LYS A 68 15.86 1.21 6.20
C LYS A 68 14.60 1.77 5.56
N ASN A 69 13.75 0.90 5.04
CA ASN A 69 12.41 1.29 4.61
C ASN A 69 11.44 1.05 5.75
N VAL A 70 10.62 2.05 6.02
CA VAL A 70 9.64 2.05 7.11
C VAL A 70 8.25 2.06 6.49
N PHE A 71 7.47 1.05 6.83
CA PHE A 71 6.07 0.91 6.47
C PHE A 71 5.24 1.63 7.51
N TYR A 72 4.49 2.62 7.09
CA TYR A 72 3.52 3.32 7.93
C TYR A 72 2.16 2.72 7.66
N THR A 73 1.59 2.06 8.67
CA THR A 73 0.26 1.46 8.59
C THR A 73 -0.76 2.27 9.40
N ALA A 74 -2.04 1.89 9.31
CA ALA A 74 -3.08 2.47 10.16
C ALA A 74 -2.86 2.22 11.67
N GLY A 75 -2.14 1.14 12.02
CA GLY A 75 -1.85 0.77 13.41
C GLY A 75 -0.47 1.22 13.86
N GLU A 76 0.55 0.46 13.46
CA GLU A 76 1.94 0.66 13.87
C GLU A 76 2.88 0.79 12.67
N THR A 77 4.18 0.93 12.93
CA THR A 77 5.20 1.06 11.89
C THR A 77 6.14 -0.14 11.90
N TYR A 78 6.46 -0.67 10.72
CA TYR A 78 7.39 -1.79 10.57
C TYR A 78 8.61 -1.39 9.77
N SER A 79 9.76 -1.97 10.08
CA SER A 79 11.04 -1.58 9.50
C SER A 79 11.70 -2.74 8.76
N ILE A 80 12.20 -2.52 7.53
CA ILE A 80 12.89 -3.56 6.76
C ILE A 80 14.18 -3.06 6.09
N TYR A 81 15.19 -3.92 6.05
CA TYR A 81 16.44 -3.73 5.31
C TYR A 81 16.32 -4.25 3.88
N LYS A 82 15.43 -3.65 3.11
CA LYS A 82 15.18 -3.98 1.71
C LYS A 82 15.22 -2.73 0.86
N LYS A 83 15.70 -2.79 -0.39
CA LYS A 83 15.72 -1.60 -1.24
C LYS A 83 14.31 -1.21 -1.64
N MET A 84 14.12 0.08 -1.83
CA MET A 84 12.80 0.60 -2.17
C MET A 84 12.35 0.18 -3.57
N ASP A 85 13.28 -0.04 -4.50
CA ASP A 85 12.95 -0.54 -5.84
C ASP A 85 12.49 -2.01 -5.81
N GLU A 86 12.99 -2.80 -4.86
CA GLU A 86 12.50 -4.18 -4.63
C GLU A 86 11.08 -4.15 -4.05
N LEU A 87 10.82 -3.24 -3.09
CA LEU A 87 9.48 -3.06 -2.54
C LEU A 87 8.47 -2.55 -3.59
N GLU A 88 8.89 -1.66 -4.47
CA GLU A 88 8.09 -1.18 -5.60
C GLU A 88 7.72 -2.33 -6.55
N ALA A 89 8.64 -3.24 -6.84
CA ALA A 89 8.38 -4.40 -7.67
C ALA A 89 7.41 -5.39 -7.00
N GLU A 90 7.55 -5.64 -5.70
CA GLU A 90 6.70 -6.58 -4.95
C GLU A 90 5.29 -6.07 -4.73
N LEU A 91 5.13 -4.75 -4.61
CA LEU A 91 3.84 -4.09 -4.44
C LEU A 91 3.25 -3.58 -5.77
N ALA A 92 3.87 -3.95 -6.90
CA ALA A 92 3.41 -3.55 -8.21
C ALA A 92 1.99 -4.08 -8.48
N GLY A 93 1.13 -3.20 -8.99
CA GLY A 93 -0.28 -3.55 -9.26
C GLY A 93 -1.19 -3.58 -8.02
N MET A 94 -0.65 -3.41 -6.80
CA MET A 94 -1.43 -3.40 -5.56
C MET A 94 -1.80 -1.98 -5.10
N GLY A 95 -1.89 -1.03 -6.04
CA GLY A 95 -2.33 0.34 -5.75
C GLY A 95 -1.25 1.29 -5.23
N PHE A 96 0.04 0.95 -5.35
CA PHE A 96 1.13 1.84 -4.95
C PHE A 96 1.68 2.70 -6.11
N VAL A 97 2.14 3.90 -5.78
CA VAL A 97 2.79 4.84 -6.70
C VAL A 97 4.08 5.41 -6.12
N ARG A 98 5.14 5.40 -6.92
CA ARG A 98 6.48 5.88 -6.57
C ARG A 98 6.65 7.37 -6.83
N ILE A 99 6.50 8.19 -5.80
CA ILE A 99 6.51 9.66 -5.97
C ILE A 99 7.91 10.30 -5.84
N HIS A 100 8.83 9.65 -5.12
CA HIS A 100 10.18 10.15 -4.85
C HIS A 100 11.11 8.96 -4.62
N GLN A 101 12.44 9.13 -4.66
CA GLN A 101 13.40 8.04 -4.37
C GLN A 101 13.23 7.43 -2.97
N SER A 102 12.67 8.20 -2.02
CA SER A 102 12.45 7.78 -0.64
C SER A 102 11.00 7.45 -0.32
N PHE A 103 10.06 7.57 -1.27
CA PHE A 103 8.63 7.43 -0.97
C PHE A 103 7.92 6.53 -1.98
N LEU A 104 7.12 5.61 -1.46
CA LEU A 104 6.18 4.76 -2.19
C LEU A 104 4.83 4.88 -1.48
N ILE A 105 3.81 5.37 -2.17
CA ILE A 105 2.54 5.80 -1.56
C ILE A 105 1.43 4.84 -1.98
N ASN A 106 0.59 4.41 -1.04
CA ASN A 106 -0.66 3.73 -1.40
C ASN A 106 -1.67 4.78 -1.88
N MET A 107 -2.12 4.65 -3.13
CA MET A 107 -3.00 5.62 -3.77
C MET A 107 -4.37 5.76 -3.10
N ARG A 108 -4.80 4.75 -2.32
CA ARG A 108 -6.02 4.83 -1.49
C ARG A 108 -5.96 5.94 -0.45
N TYR A 109 -4.76 6.25 0.04
CA TYR A 109 -4.53 7.24 1.08
C TYR A 109 -4.15 8.62 0.53
N ILE A 110 -4.27 8.85 -0.78
CA ILE A 110 -4.07 10.19 -1.35
C ILE A 110 -5.36 10.99 -1.18
N GLY A 111 -5.32 12.02 -0.33
CA GLY A 111 -6.44 12.94 -0.15
C GLY A 111 -6.50 14.00 -1.24
N LYS A 112 -5.34 14.53 -1.65
CA LYS A 112 -5.25 15.54 -2.72
C LYS A 112 -3.93 15.44 -3.48
N LEU A 113 -4.01 15.54 -4.80
CA LEU A 113 -2.85 15.74 -5.67
C LEU A 113 -2.92 17.14 -6.29
N GLY A 114 -2.15 18.07 -5.72
CA GLY A 114 -1.99 19.44 -6.23
C GLY A 114 -0.79 19.56 -7.17
N SER A 115 -0.49 20.77 -7.62
CA SER A 115 0.68 21.05 -8.48
C SER A 115 1.98 20.75 -7.72
N TYR A 116 2.57 19.58 -7.99
CA TYR A 116 3.84 19.11 -7.41
C TYR A 116 3.82 18.84 -5.90
N VAL A 117 2.64 18.81 -5.27
CA VAL A 117 2.47 18.48 -3.85
C VAL A 117 1.35 17.47 -3.72
N MET A 118 1.62 16.40 -2.98
CA MET A 118 0.66 15.36 -2.63
C MET A 118 0.33 15.47 -1.14
N VAL A 119 -0.95 15.40 -0.81
CA VAL A 119 -1.44 15.41 0.57
C VAL A 119 -2.10 14.07 0.84
N LEU A 120 -1.60 13.35 1.84
CA LEU A 120 -2.18 12.09 2.30
C LEU A 120 -3.41 12.36 3.18
N THR A 121 -4.28 11.36 3.34
CA THR A 121 -5.42 11.42 4.26
C THR A 121 -5.00 11.60 5.72
N THR A 122 -3.75 11.26 6.06
CA THR A 122 -3.13 11.54 7.36
C THR A 122 -2.79 13.01 7.57
N GLY A 123 -2.93 13.85 6.55
CA GLY A 123 -2.51 15.26 6.55
C GLY A 123 -1.03 15.48 6.20
N LYS A 124 -0.24 14.41 6.00
CA LYS A 124 1.17 14.54 5.59
C LYS A 124 1.27 15.07 4.15
N GLU A 125 2.04 16.14 3.98
CA GLU A 125 2.36 16.71 2.68
C GLU A 125 3.71 16.19 2.16
N ILE A 126 3.75 15.79 0.88
CA ILE A 126 4.95 15.27 0.24
C ILE A 126 5.14 15.98 -1.11
N SER A 127 6.34 16.55 -1.29
CA SER A 127 6.73 17.17 -2.56
C SER A 127 6.97 16.11 -3.63
N VAL A 128 6.36 16.31 -4.80
CA VAL A 128 6.51 15.45 -5.97
C VAL A 128 7.44 16.15 -6.96
N PRO A 129 8.61 15.57 -7.30
CA PRO A 129 9.51 16.16 -8.28
C PRO A 129 8.81 16.42 -9.61
N LYS A 130 9.06 17.60 -10.20
CA LYS A 130 8.41 18.02 -11.47
C LYS A 130 8.50 16.99 -12.58
N PHE A 131 9.62 16.28 -12.69
CA PHE A 131 9.84 15.26 -13.71
C PHE A 131 9.01 13.97 -13.47
N ARG A 132 8.68 13.64 -12.21
CA ARG A 132 7.83 12.49 -11.85
C ARG A 132 6.34 12.82 -11.86
N TYR A 133 5.99 14.08 -11.63
CA TYR A 133 4.61 14.51 -11.49
C TYR A 133 3.66 14.07 -12.62
N PRO A 134 4.03 14.13 -13.92
CA PRO A 134 3.15 13.66 -14.99
C PRO A 134 2.79 12.18 -14.87
N GLU A 135 3.76 11.33 -14.55
CA GLU A 135 3.54 9.89 -14.39
C GLU A 135 2.74 9.58 -13.13
N VAL A 136 3.06 10.22 -12.00
CA VAL A 136 2.29 10.09 -10.75
C VAL A 136 0.83 10.48 -10.97
N LYS A 137 0.57 11.60 -11.65
CA LYS A 137 -0.78 12.06 -11.98
C LYS A 137 -1.52 11.07 -12.87
N ARG A 138 -0.84 10.51 -13.88
CA ARG A 138 -1.41 9.50 -14.77
C ARG A 138 -1.80 8.23 -14.00
N GLN A 139 -0.89 7.67 -13.21
CA GLN A 139 -1.15 6.46 -12.41
C GLN A 139 -2.30 6.68 -11.42
N TYR A 140 -2.32 7.83 -10.73
CA TYR A 140 -3.41 8.17 -9.82
C TYR A 140 -4.76 8.34 -10.52
N THR A 141 -4.78 8.93 -11.72
CA THR A 141 -6.02 9.10 -12.51
C THR A 141 -6.57 7.75 -12.98
N LEU A 142 -5.69 6.84 -13.41
CA LEU A 142 -6.07 5.47 -13.79
C LEU A 142 -6.60 4.68 -12.60
N PHE A 143 -5.96 4.82 -11.44
CA PHE A 143 -6.40 4.20 -10.20
C PHE A 143 -7.82 4.66 -9.81
N LYS A 144 -8.08 5.98 -9.81
CA LYS A 144 -9.40 6.53 -9.48
C LYS A 144 -10.48 6.31 -10.53
N GLY A 145 -10.11 6.02 -11.78
CA GLY A 145 -11.07 5.64 -12.82
C GLY A 145 -11.45 4.15 -12.81
N ALA A 146 -10.73 3.32 -12.04
CA ALA A 146 -10.98 1.89 -11.89
C ALA A 146 -11.73 1.54 -10.59
N GLU A 147 -11.82 2.50 -9.65
CA GLU A 147 -12.63 2.47 -8.42
C GLU A 147 -14.06 2.96 -8.72
#